data_AF-A0A1V4VRG2-F1
#
_entry.id   AF-A0A1V4VRG2-F1
#
_cell.length_a   1.000
_cell.length_b   1.000
_cell.length_c   1.000
_cell.angle_alpha   90.00
_cell.angle_beta   90.00
_cell.angle_gamma   90.00
#
_symmetry.space_group_name_H-M   'P 1'
#
loop_
_entity.id
_entity.type
_entity.pdbx_description
1 polymer ?
#
loop_
_entity_poly.entity_id
_entity_poly.type
_entity_poly.pdbx_seq_one_letter_code
_entity_poly.pdbx_strand_id
1 'polypeptide(L)'
;MKEGKSFEISQHQVLEAYKRVKANKGAGGIDGMDLTEYEKDWKNNLYKLWNRMSSGSYFPAAVKGVEIPKKNGKKRLLGIPTITDRVAQMVVRMNFEPLVEPIFCSDSYGYRPNRSATDAIGVTRERCWKMAWVIEFDIKGLFGAPG
;
A
#
# COMPACT_ATOMS: atom_id res chain seq x y z
N MET A 1 11.81 30.19 14.77
CA MET A 1 11.74 28.84 15.34
C MET A 1 10.58 28.08 14.70
N LYS A 2 10.84 27.12 13.82
CA LYS A 2 9.88 26.04 13.48
C LYS A 2 10.27 24.84 14.36
N GLU A 3 10.07 24.95 15.66
CA GLU A 3 10.40 23.87 16.59
C GLU A 3 9.15 23.07 16.90
N GLY A 4 9.14 21.79 16.54
CA GLY A 4 8.14 20.85 17.03
C GLY A 4 8.05 19.51 16.29
N LYS A 5 8.19 19.47 14.96
CA LYS A 5 7.99 18.26 14.15
C LYS A 5 9.02 18.15 13.01
N SER A 6 9.65 16.99 12.89
CA SER A 6 10.69 16.65 11.91
C SER A 6 10.14 16.48 10.49
N PHE A 7 8.85 16.15 10.36
CA PHE A 7 8.19 15.93 9.06
C PHE A 7 6.90 16.75 8.95
N GLU A 8 6.67 17.36 7.79
CA GLU A 8 5.47 18.15 7.47
C GLU A 8 4.27 17.22 7.17
N ILE A 9 3.76 16.57 8.22
CA ILE A 9 2.55 15.74 8.17
C ILE A 9 1.47 16.41 9.01
N SER A 10 0.33 16.72 8.39
CA SER A 10 -0.84 17.31 9.05
C SER A 10 -1.78 16.23 9.60
N GLN A 11 -2.57 16.59 10.63
CA GLN A 11 -3.64 15.71 11.12
C GLN A 11 -4.69 15.44 10.03
N HIS A 12 -4.94 16.42 9.16
CA HIS A 12 -5.85 16.28 8.03
C HIS A 12 -5.39 15.19 7.06
N GLN A 13 -4.10 15.14 6.71
CA GLN A 13 -3.56 14.07 5.86
C GLN A 13 -3.73 12.69 6.49
N VAL A 14 -3.54 12.57 7.80
CA VAL A 14 -3.73 11.29 8.53
C VAL A 14 -5.21 10.89 8.53
N LEU A 15 -6.13 11.84 8.68
CA LEU A 15 -7.57 11.61 8.58
C LEU A 15 -7.99 11.16 7.17
N GLU A 16 -7.49 11.82 6.13
CA GLU A 16 -7.78 11.44 4.75
C GLU A 16 -7.23 10.06 4.40
N ALA A 17 -6.02 9.74 4.87
CA ALA A 17 -5.44 8.41 4.76
C ALA A 17 -6.31 7.35 5.44
N TYR A 18 -6.83 7.64 6.64
CA TYR A 18 -7.74 6.75 7.34
C TYR A 18 -9.04 6.50 6.57
N LYS A 19 -9.67 7.53 6.01
CA LYS A 19 -10.88 7.37 5.19
C LYS A 19 -10.64 6.43 4.00
N ARG A 20 -9.50 6.57 3.32
CA ARG A 20 -9.11 5.68 2.20
C ARG A 20 -8.88 4.24 2.66
N VAL A 21 -8.22 4.04 3.80
CA VAL A 21 -8.02 2.69 4.37
C VAL A 21 -9.36 2.06 4.75
N LYS A 22 -10.25 2.81 5.39
CA LYS A 22 -11.60 2.35 5.75
C LYS A 22 -12.40 1.91 4.52
N ALA A 23 -12.32 2.67 3.42
CA ALA A 23 -13.00 2.33 2.17
C ALA A 23 -12.51 1.01 1.54
N ASN A 24 -11.21 0.70 1.68
CA ASN A 24 -10.62 -0.54 1.17
C ASN A 24 -11.00 -1.80 1.98
N LYS A 25 -11.55 -1.62 3.19
CA LYS A 25 -11.83 -2.70 4.16
C LYS A 25 -10.57 -3.53 4.44
N GLY A 26 -10.73 -4.67 5.12
CA GLY A 26 -9.66 -5.65 5.33
C GLY A 26 -9.55 -6.12 6.78
N ALA A 27 -8.91 -7.27 6.96
CA ALA A 27 -8.73 -7.89 8.27
C ALA A 27 -7.76 -7.09 9.16
N GLY A 28 -7.85 -7.34 10.47
CA GLY A 28 -6.91 -6.81 11.46
C GLY A 28 -5.50 -7.41 11.34
N GLY A 29 -4.52 -6.67 11.83
CA GLY A 29 -3.12 -7.08 11.82
C GLY A 29 -2.78 -8.01 12.98
N ILE A 30 -1.50 -8.00 13.39
CA ILE A 30 -0.99 -8.87 14.47
C ILE A 30 -1.56 -8.48 15.84
N ASP A 31 -2.00 -7.24 15.98
CA ASP A 31 -2.66 -6.68 17.17
C ASP A 31 -4.11 -7.18 17.36
N GLY A 32 -4.66 -7.92 16.40
CA GLY A 32 -6.02 -8.44 16.45
C GLY A 32 -7.11 -7.38 16.29
N MET A 33 -6.73 -6.11 16.07
CA MET A 33 -7.67 -5.00 15.97
C MET A 33 -8.28 -4.94 14.57
N ASP A 34 -9.58 -5.13 14.48
CA ASP A 34 -10.33 -4.92 13.24
C ASP A 34 -10.84 -3.48 13.12
N LEU A 35 -11.48 -3.15 11.98
CA LEU A 35 -11.97 -1.79 11.73
C LEU A 35 -13.05 -1.37 12.73
N THR A 36 -13.86 -2.31 13.23
CA THR A 36 -14.93 -2.02 14.18
C THR A 36 -14.37 -1.65 15.54
N GLU A 37 -13.34 -2.36 16.00
CA GLU A 37 -12.64 -2.05 17.24
C GLU A 37 -11.83 -0.75 17.11
N TYR A 38 -11.14 -0.57 15.99
CA TYR A 38 -10.37 0.65 15.70
C TYR A 38 -11.25 1.90 15.70
N GLU A 39 -12.50 1.78 15.26
CA GLU A 39 -13.49 2.86 15.20
C GLU A 39 -13.97 3.33 16.58
N LYS A 40 -13.82 2.52 17.63
CA LYS A 40 -14.23 2.94 18.99
C LYS A 40 -13.39 4.09 19.53
N ASP A 41 -12.11 4.15 19.17
CA ASP A 41 -11.17 5.19 19.63
C ASP A 41 -10.35 5.80 18.47
N TRP A 42 -10.96 5.92 17.29
CA TRP A 42 -10.24 6.31 16.07
C TRP A 42 -9.53 7.66 16.20
N LYS A 43 -10.14 8.64 16.88
CA LYS A 43 -9.55 9.99 17.04
C LYS A 43 -8.21 9.93 17.77
N ASN A 44 -8.15 9.20 18.88
CA ASN A 44 -6.95 9.03 19.67
C ASN A 44 -5.89 8.22 18.92
N ASN A 45 -6.32 7.15 18.22
CA ASN A 45 -5.43 6.34 17.38
C ASN A 45 -4.77 7.20 16.29
N LEU A 46 -5.54 8.04 15.58
CA LEU A 46 -5.01 8.94 14.56
C LEU A 46 -4.13 10.05 15.16
N TYR A 47 -4.48 10.59 16.33
CA TYR A 47 -3.66 11.58 17.01
C TYR A 47 -2.28 11.02 17.39
N LYS A 48 -2.25 9.83 18.01
CA LYS A 48 -1.02 9.12 18.37
C LYS A 48 -0.18 8.82 17.12
N LEU A 49 -0.82 8.33 16.05
CA LEU A 49 -0.15 8.07 14.78
C LEU A 49 0.47 9.34 14.20
N TRP A 50 -0.33 10.40 14.06
CA TRP A 50 0.14 11.70 13.57
C TRP A 50 1.34 12.21 14.37
N ASN A 51 1.27 12.16 15.70
CA ASN A 51 2.33 12.66 16.55
C ASN A 51 3.65 11.91 16.29
N ARG A 52 3.59 10.57 16.23
CA ARG A 52 4.77 9.72 15.98
C ARG A 52 5.32 9.87 14.56
N MET A 53 4.46 9.96 13.55
CA MET A 53 4.92 10.14 12.17
C MET A 53 5.58 11.50 11.97
N SER A 54 4.96 12.56 12.49
CA SER A 54 5.46 13.92 12.33
C SER A 54 6.72 14.21 13.16
N SER A 55 6.92 13.55 14.29
CA SER A 55 8.17 13.64 15.08
C SER A 55 9.30 12.77 14.53
N GLY A 56 8.98 11.75 13.72
CA GLY A 56 9.93 10.73 13.29
C GLY A 56 10.11 9.55 14.26
N SER A 57 9.30 9.46 15.32
CA SER A 57 9.32 8.35 16.29
C SER A 57 8.36 7.21 15.94
N TYR A 58 7.82 7.19 14.72
CA TYR A 58 6.99 6.10 14.24
C TYR A 58 7.82 4.86 13.95
N PHE A 59 7.38 3.72 14.49
CA PHE A 59 7.94 2.41 14.20
C PHE A 59 6.78 1.46 13.93
N PRO A 60 6.74 0.79 12.76
CA PRO A 60 5.64 -0.07 12.38
C PRO A 60 5.60 -1.36 13.20
N ALA A 61 4.42 -1.96 13.33
CA ALA A 61 4.31 -3.27 13.95
C ALA A 61 4.72 -4.39 12.98
N ALA A 62 4.95 -5.59 13.51
CA ALA A 62 5.16 -6.77 12.68
C ALA A 62 3.89 -7.06 11.84
N VAL A 63 4.08 -7.51 10.60
CA VAL A 63 2.96 -7.92 9.75
C VAL A 63 2.45 -9.31 10.18
N LYS A 64 1.12 -9.49 10.21
CA LYS A 64 0.52 -10.80 10.47
C LYS A 64 0.62 -11.68 9.22
N GLY A 65 1.36 -12.77 9.32
CA GLY A 65 1.44 -13.78 8.26
C GLY A 65 0.17 -14.62 8.19
N VAL A 66 -0.48 -14.65 7.02
CA VAL A 66 -1.64 -15.52 6.75
C VAL A 66 -1.35 -16.35 5.50
N GLU A 67 -1.41 -17.67 5.62
CA GLU A 67 -1.29 -18.56 4.47
C GLU A 67 -2.61 -18.64 3.70
N ILE A 68 -2.56 -18.35 2.41
CA ILE A 68 -3.70 -18.44 1.51
C ILE A 68 -3.38 -19.45 0.39
N PRO A 69 -4.29 -20.39 0.08
CA PRO A 69 -4.06 -21.35 -1.00
C PRO A 69 -4.03 -20.63 -2.38
N LYS A 70 -3.05 -21.00 -3.22
CA LYS A 70 -3.05 -20.67 -4.65
C LYS A 70 -3.85 -21.71 -5.42
N LYS A 71 -4.32 -21.33 -6.61
CA LYS A 71 -5.00 -22.24 -7.56
C LYS A 71 -4.18 -23.47 -7.96
N ASN A 72 -2.85 -23.40 -7.85
CA ASN A 72 -1.92 -24.48 -8.20
C ASN A 72 -1.49 -25.36 -7.01
N GLY A 73 -2.21 -25.32 -5.89
CA GLY A 73 -1.93 -26.12 -4.69
C GLY A 73 -0.80 -25.60 -3.80
N LYS A 74 -0.02 -24.61 -4.26
CA LYS A 74 1.00 -23.94 -3.42
C LYS A 74 0.33 -22.94 -2.46
N LYS A 75 1.00 -22.60 -1.35
CA LYS A 75 0.56 -21.54 -0.44
C LYS A 75 1.20 -20.20 -0.79
N ARG A 76 0.49 -19.09 -0.53
CA ARG A 76 1.02 -17.73 -0.55
C ARG A 76 0.94 -17.19 0.88
N LEU A 77 2.07 -16.74 1.41
CA LEU A 77 2.08 -15.95 2.64
C LEU A 77 1.64 -14.52 2.32
N LEU A 78 0.57 -14.05 2.95
CA LEU A 78 0.12 -12.67 2.93
C LEU A 78 0.54 -12.00 4.24
N GLY A 79 1.25 -10.87 4.14
CA GLY A 79 1.49 -10.00 5.29
C GLY A 79 0.34 -9.01 5.44
N ILE A 80 -0.37 -9.06 6.57
CA ILE A 80 -1.45 -8.13 6.90
C ILE A 80 -0.92 -7.14 7.95
N PRO A 81 -0.68 -5.86 7.59
CA PRO A 81 -0.30 -4.84 8.55
C PRO A 81 -1.46 -4.50 9.50
N THR A 82 -1.15 -3.86 10.64
CA THR A 82 -2.18 -3.28 11.51
C THR A 82 -2.95 -2.16 10.79
N ILE A 83 -4.12 -1.79 11.29
CA ILE A 83 -4.86 -0.65 10.72
C ILE A 83 -4.03 0.63 10.82
N THR A 84 -3.38 0.86 11.96
CA THR A 84 -2.45 1.98 12.17
C THR A 84 -1.36 2.02 11.10
N ASP A 85 -0.72 0.87 10.82
CA ASP A 85 0.31 0.76 9.78
C ASP A 85 -0.24 1.02 8.40
N ARG A 86 -1.44 0.54 8.08
CA ARG A 86 -2.09 0.83 6.78
C ARG A 86 -2.37 2.33 6.62
N VAL A 87 -2.80 3.01 7.68
CA VAL A 87 -2.98 4.47 7.65
C VAL A 87 -1.64 5.17 7.46
N ALA A 88 -0.58 4.76 8.17
CA ALA A 88 0.76 5.30 8.00
C ALA A 88 1.29 5.14 6.57
N GLN A 89 1.16 3.94 6.01
CA GLN A 89 1.54 3.63 4.63
C GLN A 89 0.72 4.45 3.62
N MET A 90 -0.57 4.67 3.89
CA MET A 90 -1.42 5.51 3.04
C MET A 90 -1.00 6.99 3.08
N VAL A 91 -0.62 7.51 4.24
CA VAL A 91 -0.03 8.87 4.35
C VAL A 91 1.22 8.97 3.48
N VAL A 92 2.12 8.00 3.56
CA VAL A 92 3.33 7.96 2.72
C VAL A 92 2.96 7.93 1.24
N ARG A 93 2.07 7.01 0.84
CA ARG A 93 1.60 6.89 -0.55
C ARG A 93 1.02 8.20 -1.09
N MET A 94 0.15 8.86 -0.32
CA MET A 94 -0.49 10.12 -0.75
C MET A 94 0.50 11.25 -1.03
N ASN A 95 1.65 11.25 -0.36
CA ASN A 95 2.70 12.25 -0.58
C ASN A 95 3.70 11.80 -1.66
N PHE A 96 4.00 10.50 -1.73
CA PHE A 96 5.02 9.95 -2.62
C PHE A 96 4.51 9.70 -4.05
N GLU A 97 3.30 9.16 -4.20
CA GLU A 97 2.73 8.77 -5.50
C GLU A 97 2.71 9.92 -6.52
N PRO A 98 2.30 11.17 -6.19
CA PRO A 98 2.32 12.28 -7.13
C PRO A 98 3.72 12.66 -7.63
N LEU A 99 4.77 12.36 -6.86
CA LEU A 99 6.15 12.70 -7.21
C LEU A 99 6.75 11.71 -8.21
N VAL A 100 6.38 10.42 -8.09
CA VAL A 100 6.94 9.35 -8.93
C VAL A 100 6.09 9.02 -10.15
N GLU A 101 4.78 9.30 -10.10
CA GLU A 101 3.87 8.99 -11.19
C GLU A 101 4.30 9.60 -12.55
N PRO A 102 4.80 10.84 -12.63
CA PRO A 102 5.29 11.42 -13.88
C PRO A 102 6.57 10.77 -14.44
N ILE A 103 7.30 10.02 -13.61
CA ILE A 103 8.61 9.43 -13.95
C ILE A 103 8.44 8.00 -14.49
N PHE A 104 7.34 7.32 -14.16
CA PHE A 104 7.11 5.95 -14.59
C PHE A 104 7.02 5.81 -16.11
N CYS A 105 7.58 4.71 -16.62
CA CYS A 105 7.45 4.29 -18.02
C CYS A 105 5.97 4.27 -18.46
N SER A 106 5.70 4.72 -19.69
CA SER A 106 4.35 4.70 -20.28
C SER A 106 3.75 3.30 -20.34
N ASP A 107 4.60 2.28 -20.49
CA ASP A 107 4.24 0.86 -20.57
C ASP A 107 4.21 0.17 -19.19
N SER A 108 4.22 0.94 -18.10
CA SER A 108 4.01 0.41 -16.74
C SER A 108 2.55 0.60 -16.33
N TYR A 109 1.84 -0.50 -16.06
CA TYR A 109 0.39 -0.49 -15.79
C TYR A 109 0.00 -0.96 -14.39
N GLY A 110 0.86 -1.73 -13.72
CA GLY A 110 0.56 -2.34 -12.43
C GLY A 110 0.52 -1.33 -11.30
N TYR A 111 -0.51 -1.40 -10.45
CA TYR A 111 -0.63 -0.63 -9.20
C TYR A 111 -0.57 0.90 -9.33
N ARG A 112 -0.82 1.44 -10.54
CA ARG A 112 -0.79 2.88 -10.81
C ARG A 112 -2.18 3.50 -10.88
N PRO A 113 -2.34 4.77 -10.49
CA PRO A 113 -3.60 5.48 -10.67
C PRO A 113 -3.95 5.59 -12.16
N ASN A 114 -5.23 5.38 -12.50
CA ASN A 114 -5.75 5.50 -13.88
C ASN A 114 -5.04 4.59 -14.91
N ARG A 115 -4.44 3.48 -14.45
CA ARG A 115 -3.87 2.42 -15.28
C ARG A 115 -4.43 1.07 -14.85
N SER A 116 -4.65 0.18 -15.80
CA SER A 116 -5.25 -1.12 -15.56
C SER A 116 -4.59 -2.22 -16.39
N ALA A 117 -4.85 -3.48 -16.01
CA ALA A 117 -4.47 -4.63 -16.82
C ALA A 117 -5.13 -4.60 -18.21
N THR A 118 -6.34 -4.02 -18.32
CA THR A 118 -7.04 -3.86 -19.60
C THR A 118 -6.30 -2.91 -20.53
N ASP A 119 -5.74 -1.81 -20.01
CA ASP A 119 -4.93 -0.89 -20.82
C ASP A 119 -3.68 -1.59 -21.37
N ALA A 120 -3.02 -2.40 -20.53
CA ALA A 120 -1.87 -3.20 -20.95
C ALA A 120 -2.23 -4.19 -22.07
N ILE A 121 -3.38 -4.87 -21.96
CA ILE A 121 -3.89 -5.79 -22.98
C ILE A 121 -4.19 -5.05 -24.28
N GLY A 122 -4.79 -3.86 -24.22
CA GLY A 122 -5.09 -3.03 -25.38
C GLY A 122 -3.84 -2.72 -26.20
N VAL A 123 -2.80 -2.20 -25.55
CA VAL A 123 -1.52 -1.89 -26.20
C VAL A 123 -0.82 -3.16 -26.69
N THR A 124 -0.86 -4.25 -25.93
CA THR A 124 -0.28 -5.53 -26.33
C THR A 124 -0.92 -6.06 -27.61
N ARG A 125 -2.26 -5.99 -27.71
CA ARG A 125 -3.02 -6.43 -28.89
C ARG A 125 -2.59 -5.70 -30.16
N GLU A 126 -2.40 -4.38 -30.10
CA GLU A 126 -1.93 -3.59 -31.24
C GLU A 126 -0.51 -3.98 -31.68
N ARG A 127 0.37 -4.32 -30.72
CA ARG A 127 1.75 -4.75 -31.00
C ARG A 127 1.81 -6.15 -31.61
N CYS A 128 0.92 -7.05 -31.21
CA CYS A 128 0.81 -8.39 -31.80
C CYS A 128 0.44 -8.36 -33.30
N TRP A 129 -0.14 -7.28 -33.81
CA TRP A 129 -0.34 -7.12 -35.26
C TRP A 129 0.93 -6.74 -36.03
N LYS A 130 1.96 -6.27 -35.33
CA LYS A 130 3.22 -5.79 -35.92
C LYS A 130 4.39 -6.75 -35.68
N MET A 131 4.32 -7.57 -34.61
CA MET A 131 5.35 -8.51 -34.23
C MET A 131 4.75 -9.89 -33.98
N ALA A 132 5.37 -10.93 -34.56
CA ALA A 132 4.90 -12.32 -34.46
C ALA A 132 5.44 -13.06 -33.23
N TRP A 133 6.33 -12.45 -32.45
CA TRP A 133 6.96 -13.08 -31.29
C TRP A 133 6.77 -12.22 -30.03
N VAL A 134 6.71 -12.89 -28.89
CA VAL A 134 6.69 -12.28 -27.56
C VAL A 134 7.78 -12.93 -26.71
N ILE A 135 8.42 -12.15 -25.86
CA ILE A 135 9.30 -12.68 -24.83
C ILE A 135 8.63 -12.45 -23.49
N GLU A 136 8.37 -13.53 -22.78
CA GLU A 136 7.74 -13.51 -21.45
C GLU A 136 8.81 -13.63 -20.38
N PHE A 137 8.76 -12.73 -19.39
CA PHE A 137 9.62 -12.76 -18.21
C PHE A 137 8.80 -12.53 -16.94
N ASP A 138 9.19 -13.19 -15.86
CA ASP A 138 8.61 -13.01 -14.52
C ASP A 138 9.70 -12.95 -13.45
N ILE A 139 9.46 -12.16 -12.40
CA ILE A 139 10.38 -12.02 -11.26
C ILE A 139 9.88 -12.88 -10.10
N LYS A 140 10.64 -13.90 -9.75
CA LYS A 140 10.32 -14.76 -8.60
C LYS A 140 10.55 -14.00 -7.30
N GLY A 141 9.46 -13.80 -6.54
CA GLY A 141 9.55 -13.36 -5.14
C GLY A 141 9.85 -11.87 -4.96
N LEU A 142 9.23 -10.99 -5.75
CA LEU A 142 9.43 -9.53 -5.73
C LEU A 142 9.48 -8.90 -4.32
N PHE A 143 8.65 -9.38 -3.39
CA PHE A 143 8.59 -8.92 -1.99
C PHE A 143 8.83 -10.06 -0.98
N GLY A 144 9.50 -11.13 -1.39
CA GLY A 144 9.74 -12.29 -0.52
C GLY A 144 10.52 -11.92 0.74
N ALA A 145 10.15 -12.52 1.88
CA ALA A 145 11.01 -12.54 3.06
C ALA A 145 12.26 -13.40 2.77
N PRO A 146 13.44 -13.08 3.31
CA PRO A 146 14.57 -14.00 3.27
C PRO A 146 14.12 -15.30 3.96
N GLY A 147 14.13 -16.39 3.19
CA GLY A 147 14.10 -17.75 3.73
C GLY A 147 15.52 -18.21 4.02
#